data_AF-A0A2G4G0A9-F1
#
_entry.id   AF-A0A2G4G0A9-F1
#
_cell.length_a   1.000
_cell.length_b   1.000
_cell.length_c   1.000
_cell.angle_alpha   90.00
_cell.angle_beta   90.00
_cell.angle_gamma   90.00
#
_symmetry.space_group_name_H-M   'P 1'
#
loop_
_entity.id
_entity.type
_entity.pdbx_description
1 polymer ?
#
loop_
_entity_poly.entity_id
_entity_poly.type
_entity_poly.pdbx_seq_one_letter_code
_entity_poly.pdbx_strand_id
1 'polypeptide(L)' 'MTNRLISPGCSQPLTCLKWGPNGELSAFDLHLVLGRLARVDQDVAAITGNKLDLEPFLSTS' A
#
# COMPACT_ATOMS: atom_id res chain seq x y z
N MET A 1 13.84 -13.72 20.32
CA MET A 1 12.45 -13.31 20.64
C MET A 1 11.91 -12.57 19.43
N THR A 2 10.93 -13.14 18.74
CA THR A 2 10.38 -12.57 17.49
C THR A 2 9.19 -11.70 17.87
N ASN A 3 9.31 -10.38 17.73
CA ASN A 3 8.21 -9.44 17.98
C ASN A 3 7.13 -9.63 16.92
N ARG A 4 6.19 -10.54 17.17
CA ARG A 4 4.97 -10.63 16.38
C ARG A 4 4.01 -9.60 16.95
N LEU A 5 3.81 -8.50 16.22
CA LEU A 5 2.62 -7.67 16.38
C LEU A 5 1.43 -8.50 15.89
N ILE A 6 0.98 -9.47 16.69
CA ILE A 6 -0.27 -10.18 16.44
C ILE A 6 -1.38 -9.25 16.91
N SER A 7 -1.95 -8.49 15.97
CA SER A 7 -3.27 -7.92 16.20
C SER A 7 -4.23 -9.09 16.48
N PRO A 8 -4.92 -9.12 17.64
CA PRO A 8 -5.83 -10.20 17.97
C PRO A 8 -7.02 -10.14 17.00
N GLY A 9 -6.97 -10.96 15.95
CA GLY A 9 -7.96 -10.95 14.86
C GLY A 9 -7.40 -11.16 13.45
N CYS A 10 -6.08 -11.26 13.31
CA CYS A 10 -5.45 -11.41 12.00
C CYS A 10 -5.53 -12.87 11.49
N SER A 11 -6.69 -13.25 10.93
CA SER A 11 -6.97 -14.57 10.33
C SER A 11 -6.67 -14.64 8.83
N GLN A 12 -6.21 -13.54 8.23
CA GLN A 12 -5.88 -13.47 6.81
C GLN A 12 -4.35 -13.39 6.64
N PRO A 13 -3.72 -14.35 5.96
CA PRO A 13 -2.26 -14.37 5.74
C PRO A 13 -1.73 -13.12 5.02
N LEU A 14 -2.63 -12.35 4.42
CA LEU A 14 -2.35 -11.13 3.69
C LEU A 14 -2.38 -9.88 4.58
N THR A 15 -2.99 -9.89 5.76
CA THR A 15 -3.09 -8.69 6.62
C THR A 15 -2.05 -8.69 7.74
N CYS A 16 -1.34 -9.80 7.95
CA CYS A 16 -0.35 -9.95 9.01
C CYS A 16 1.06 -9.90 8.42
N LEU A 17 1.89 -8.99 8.93
CA LEU A 17 3.30 -8.90 8.56
C LEU A 17 4.17 -9.54 9.63
N LYS A 18 5.15 -10.36 9.24
CA LYS A 18 6.13 -10.93 10.18
C LYS A 18 7.38 -10.05 10.21
N TRP A 19 7.65 -9.51 11.38
CA TRP A 19 8.86 -8.78 11.70
C TRP A 19 9.92 -9.71 12.29
N GLY A 20 11.16 -9.53 11.88
CA GLY A 20 12.36 -10.12 12.44
C GLY A 20 12.73 -9.47 13.78
N PRO A 21 13.65 -10.10 14.53
CA PRO A 21 14.09 -9.60 15.83
C PRO A 21 14.85 -8.25 15.74
N ASN A 22 15.39 -7.93 14.57
CA ASN A 22 16.04 -6.66 14.25
C ASN A 22 15.05 -5.56 13.82
N GLY A 23 13.74 -5.85 13.79
CA GLY A 23 12.75 -4.90 13.30
C GLY A 23 12.66 -4.80 11.77
N GLU A 24 13.29 -5.72 11.03
CA GLU A 24 13.10 -5.83 9.58
C GLU A 24 11.92 -6.74 9.24
N LEU A 25 11.28 -6.55 8.09
CA LEU A 25 10.29 -7.50 7.60
C LEU A 25 10.97 -8.76 7.07
N SER A 26 10.27 -9.90 7.15
CA SER A 26 10.71 -11.08 6.39
C SER A 26 10.73 -10.75 4.89
N ALA A 27 11.65 -11.36 4.12
CA ALA A 27 11.77 -11.09 2.68
C ALA A 27 10.44 -11.27 1.92
N PHE A 28 9.64 -12.27 2.33
CA PHE A 28 8.32 -12.51 1.78
C PHE A 28 7.34 -11.37 2.11
N ASP A 29 7.28 -10.93 3.36
CA ASP A 29 6.39 -9.85 3.78
C ASP A 29 6.80 -8.51 3.17
N LEU A 30 8.10 -8.26 3.04
CA LEU A 30 8.63 -7.09 2.35
C LEU A 30 8.20 -7.09 0.88
N HIS A 31 8.35 -8.22 0.18
CA HIS A 31 7.91 -8.36 -1.21
C HIS A 31 6.39 -8.11 -1.35
N LEU A 32 5.59 -8.64 -0.42
CA LEU A 32 4.15 -8.41 -0.38
C LEU A 32 3.81 -6.92 -0.19
N VAL A 33 4.49 -6.23 0.73
CA VAL A 33 4.30 -4.79 0.97
C VAL A 33 4.67 -3.97 -0.25
N LEU A 34 5.82 -4.26 -0.88
CA LEU A 34 6.26 -3.56 -2.09
C LEU A 34 5.28 -3.75 -3.25
N GLY A 35 4.78 -4.97 -3.47
CA GLY A 35 3.78 -5.24 -4.49
C GLY A 35 2.47 -4.47 -4.28
N ARG A 36 2.04 -4.31 -3.03
CA ARG A 36 0.86 -3.50 -2.70
C ARG A 36 1.09 -2.02 -2.89
N LEU A 37 2.26 -1.52 -2.49
CA LEU A 37 2.60 -0.11 -2.67
C LEU A 37 2.61 0.25 -4.16
N ALA A 38 3.20 -0.60 -5.00
CA ALA A 38 3.18 -0.43 -6.45
C ALA A 38 1.75 -0.40 -7.03
N ARG A 39 0.83 -1.21 -6.46
CA ARG A 39 -0.58 -1.19 -6.87
C ARG A 39 -1.28 0.12 -6.48
N VAL A 40 -1.05 0.60 -5.26
CA VAL A 40 -1.58 1.88 -4.80
C VAL A 40 -1.07 3.03 -5.67
N ASP A 41 0.21 3.03 -6.02
CA ASP A 41 0.79 4.05 -6.91
C ASP A 41 0.10 4.08 -8.28
N GLN A 42 -0.19 2.89 -8.86
CA GLN A 42 -0.94 2.78 -10.11
C GLN A 42 -2.37 3.33 -9.98
N ASP A 43 -3.07 2.97 -8.91
CA ASP A 43 -4.45 3.40 -8.68
C ASP A 43 -4.52 4.93 -8.46
N VAL A 44 -3.57 5.49 -7.70
CA VAL A 44 -3.44 6.95 -7.48
C VAL A 44 -3.09 7.68 -8.78
N ALA A 45 -2.20 7.12 -9.60
CA ALA A 45 -1.85 7.68 -10.90
C ALA A 45 -3.06 7.69 -11.85
N ALA A 46 -3.87 6.62 -11.85
CA ALA A 46 -5.11 6.56 -12.63
C ALA A 46 -6.12 7.62 -12.17
N ILE A 47 -6.33 7.78 -10.86
CA ILE A 47 -7.22 8.82 -10.32
C ILE A 47 -6.74 10.22 -10.69
N THR A 48 -5.44 10.47 -10.57
CA THR A 48 -4.84 11.79 -10.87
C THR A 48 -4.85 12.08 -12.37
N GLY A 49 -4.58 11.08 -13.21
CA GLY A 49 -4.67 11.19 -14.66
C GLY A 49 -6.10 11.51 -15.11
N ASN A 50 -7.10 10.85 -14.52
CA ASN A 50 -8.52 11.12 -14.79
C ASN A 50 -8.98 12.50 -14.27
N LYS A 51 -8.30 13.07 -13.27
CA LYS A 51 -8.60 14.42 -12.75
C LYS A 51 -8.17 15.54 -13.72
N LEU A 52 -7.23 15.27 -14.63
CA LEU A 52 -6.82 16.24 -15.66
C LEU A 52 -7.81 16.32 -16.84
N ASP A 53 -8.78 15.42 -16.93
CA ASP A 53 -9.82 15.42 -17.98
C ASP A 53 -11.07 16.24 -17.61
N LEU A 54 -11.17 16.72 -16.36
CA LEU A 54 -12.37 17.37 -15.84
C LEU A 54 -12.35 18.91 -15.83
N GLU A 55 -11.37 19.57 -16.45
CA GLU A 55 -11.42 21.04 -16.60
C GLU A 55 -10.84 21.55 -17.93
N PRO A 56 -11.73 21.93 -18.87
CA PRO A 56 -11.66 23.22 -19.53
C PRO A 56 -12.91 24.04 -19.16
N PHE A 57 -13.19 24.25 -17.87
CA PHE A 57 -14.18 25.25 -17.43
C PHE A 57 -13.51 26.46 -16.77
N LEU A 58 -12.25 26.74 -17.10
CA LEU A 58 -11.77 28.13 -17.12
C LEU A 58 -12.46 28.85 -18.28
N SER A 59 -13.75 29.14 -18.07
CA SER A 59 -14.52 30.08 -18.87
C SER A 59 -13.77 31.41 -18.88
N THR A 60 -13.35 31.78 -20.07
CA THR A 60 -12.96 33.15 -20.42
C THR A 60 -13.98 34.14 -19.87
N SER A 61 -13.51 35.06 -19.03
CA SER A 61 -14.18 36.33 -18.78
C SER A 61 -13.20 37.47 -19.02
#